data_AF-A0A9D7QR23-F1
#
_entry.id   AF-A0A9D7QR23-F1
#
_cell.length_a   1.000
_cell.length_b   1.000
_cell.length_c   1.000
_cell.angle_alpha   90.00
_cell.angle_beta   90.00
_cell.angle_gamma   90.00
#
_symmetry.space_group_name_H-M   'P 1'
#
loop_
_entity.id
_entity.type
_entity.pdbx_description
1 polymer ?
#
loop_
_entity_poly.entity_id
_entity_poly.type
_entity_poly.pdbx_seq_one_letter_code
_entity_poly.pdbx_strand_id
1 'polypeptide(L)'
;MQEDTAVSKAPATSQPDADANAKKLAANQEYVYHKVEKGDTLWNIAKRYEGVTVKQIMEFNRITDITNLKPGTKLKVKVNG
;
A
#
# COMPACT_ATOMS: atom_id res chain seq x y z
N MET A 1 -52.85 1.37 15.00
CA MET A 1 -51.67 1.55 15.85
C MET A 1 -50.60 0.61 15.32
N GLN A 2 -49.66 1.16 14.56
CA GLN A 2 -48.37 0.56 14.24
C GLN A 2 -47.37 1.70 14.46
N GLU A 3 -46.56 1.56 15.50
CA GLU A 3 -45.31 2.29 15.72
C GLU A 3 -44.25 1.44 14.98
N ASP A 4 -43.27 2.00 14.26
CA ASP A 4 -41.96 2.33 14.80
C ASP A 4 -41.12 3.11 13.75
N THR A 5 -40.55 4.24 14.19
CA THR A 5 -39.25 4.81 13.78
C THR A 5 -39.01 5.24 12.32
N ALA A 6 -39.49 6.43 11.97
CA ALA A 6 -38.82 7.28 10.98
C ALA A 6 -37.84 8.22 11.71
N VAL A 7 -36.54 7.86 11.72
CA VAL A 7 -35.48 8.78 12.16
C VAL A 7 -34.75 9.34 10.93
N SER A 8 -35.11 10.57 10.63
CA SER A 8 -34.21 11.71 10.41
C SER A 8 -32.90 11.44 9.66
N LYS A 9 -32.99 11.58 8.34
CA LYS A 9 -31.87 11.83 7.45
C LYS A 9 -31.29 13.23 7.72
N ALA A 10 -30.20 13.29 8.47
CA ALA A 10 -29.19 14.35 8.41
C ALA A 10 -27.84 13.76 8.85
N PRO A 11 -26.75 14.08 8.13
CA PRO A 11 -25.97 15.27 8.47
C PRO A 11 -25.86 16.21 7.25
N ALA A 12 -26.16 17.50 7.41
CA ALA A 12 -25.18 18.53 7.77
C ALA A 12 -24.26 18.91 6.59
N THR A 13 -24.65 19.99 5.90
CA THR A 13 -23.81 21.14 5.51
C THR A 13 -22.33 20.91 5.21
N SER A 14 -22.00 21.18 3.94
CA SER A 14 -21.03 22.18 3.47
C SER A 14 -19.71 22.31 4.22
N GLN A 15 -18.65 21.80 3.60
CA GLN A 15 -17.27 22.25 3.83
C GLN A 15 -16.44 22.09 2.54
N PRO A 16 -16.26 23.15 1.72
CA PRO A 16 -15.35 23.17 0.60
C PRO A 16 -13.96 23.63 1.07
N ASP A 17 -13.22 22.76 1.76
CA ASP A 17 -11.98 23.15 2.43
C ASP A 17 -10.80 22.33 1.92
N ALA A 18 -9.97 22.97 1.10
CA ALA A 18 -8.49 22.92 1.00
C ALA A 18 -7.65 21.69 1.46
N ASP A 19 -8.21 20.48 1.63
CA ASP A 19 -7.48 19.27 2.05
C ASP A 19 -7.42 18.20 0.94
N ALA A 20 -8.04 18.46 -0.21
CA ALA A 20 -8.05 17.52 -1.33
C ALA A 20 -6.65 17.25 -1.93
N ASN A 21 -5.65 18.07 -1.62
CA ASN A 21 -4.28 17.88 -2.09
C ASN A 21 -3.41 17.07 -1.10
N ALA A 22 -3.67 17.13 0.21
CA ALA A 22 -2.93 16.30 1.18
C ALA A 22 -3.34 14.82 1.07
N LYS A 23 -4.61 14.56 0.76
CA LYS A 23 -5.11 13.19 0.54
C LYS A 23 -4.68 12.59 -0.79
N LYS A 24 -4.37 13.41 -1.80
CA LYS A 24 -3.84 12.93 -3.09
C LYS A 24 -2.37 12.54 -3.02
N LEU A 25 -1.58 13.20 -2.18
CA LEU A 25 -0.18 12.83 -1.91
C LEU A 25 -0.07 11.53 -1.08
N ALA A 26 -1.02 11.26 -0.19
CA ALA A 26 -1.10 10.00 0.55
C ALA A 26 -1.73 8.83 -0.24
N ALA A 27 -2.44 9.13 -1.33
CA ALA A 27 -3.17 8.13 -2.13
C ALA A 27 -2.34 7.49 -3.25
N ASN A 28 -1.15 8.02 -3.57
CA ASN A 28 -0.29 7.47 -4.63
C ASN A 28 0.70 6.41 -4.13
N GLN A 29 0.36 5.73 -3.03
CA GLN A 29 1.11 4.59 -2.51
C GLN A 29 0.76 3.37 -3.37
N GLU A 30 1.35 3.27 -4.56
CA GLU A 30 1.12 2.14 -5.45
C GLU A 30 1.88 0.92 -4.91
N TYR A 31 1.20 -0.22 -4.88
CA TYR A 31 1.81 -1.49 -4.50
C TYR A 31 2.01 -2.34 -5.75
N VAL A 32 3.26 -2.63 -6.06
CA VAL A 32 3.63 -3.53 -7.15
C VAL A 32 3.92 -4.90 -6.58
N TYR A 33 3.42 -5.95 -7.25
CA TYR A 33 3.79 -7.32 -6.93
C TYR A 33 4.90 -7.78 -7.87
N HIS A 34 6.09 -7.95 -7.32
CA HIS A 34 7.24 -8.46 -8.04
C HIS A 34 7.35 -9.98 -7.86
N LYS A 35 7.45 -10.74 -8.95
CA LYS A 35 7.77 -12.17 -8.88
C LYS A 35 9.28 -12.33 -8.93
N VAL A 36 9.86 -12.85 -7.86
CA VAL A 36 11.29 -13.13 -7.75
C VAL A 36 11.72 -14.10 -8.84
N GLU A 37 12.76 -13.78 -9.59
CA GLU A 37 13.35 -14.67 -10.57
C GLU A 37 14.66 -15.28 -10.04
N LYS A 38 15.19 -16.28 -10.76
CA LYS A 38 16.44 -16.94 -10.36
C LYS A 38 17.58 -15.93 -10.47
N GLY A 39 18.24 -15.64 -9.34
CA GLY A 39 19.33 -14.67 -9.26
C GLY A 39 18.88 -13.28 -8.77
N ASP A 40 17.59 -13.05 -8.57
CA ASP A 40 17.13 -11.84 -7.89
C ASP A 40 17.47 -11.88 -6.41
N THR A 41 17.81 -10.71 -5.89
CA THR A 41 18.02 -10.46 -4.46
C THR A 41 17.11 -9.32 -4.03
N LEU A 42 16.71 -9.27 -2.75
CA LEU A 42 15.91 -8.15 -2.26
C LEU A 42 16.59 -6.80 -2.52
N TRP A 43 17.92 -6.75 -2.55
CA TRP A 43 18.68 -5.55 -2.86
C TRP A 43 18.49 -5.10 -4.31
N ASN A 44 18.63 -6.00 -5.29
CA ASN A 44 18.37 -5.68 -6.69
C ASN A 44 16.91 -5.31 -6.94
N ILE A 45 15.98 -6.03 -6.30
CA ILE A 45 14.54 -5.76 -6.40
C ILE A 45 14.24 -4.37 -5.82
N ALA A 46 14.69 -4.06 -4.61
CA ALA A 46 14.52 -2.73 -4.02
C ALA A 46 15.10 -1.63 -4.92
N LYS A 47 16.29 -1.85 -5.49
CA LYS A 47 16.93 -0.90 -6.40
C LYS A 47 16.19 -0.70 -7.73
N ARG A 48 15.39 -1.70 -8.16
CA ARG A 48 14.54 -1.57 -9.35
C ARG A 48 13.33 -0.65 -9.13
N TYR A 49 12.94 -0.41 -7.88
CA TYR A 49 11.74 0.35 -7.55
C TYR A 49 12.10 1.65 -6.84
N GLU A 50 11.58 2.77 -7.33
CA GLU A 50 11.89 4.08 -6.75
C GLU A 50 11.27 4.27 -5.36
N GLY A 51 12.09 4.78 -4.43
CA GLY A 51 11.67 4.99 -3.04
C GLY A 51 11.48 3.71 -2.22
N VAL A 52 11.95 2.56 -2.71
CA VAL A 52 11.82 1.27 -2.03
C VAL A 52 13.12 0.86 -1.38
N THR A 53 13.04 0.45 -0.12
CA THR A 53 14.17 -0.11 0.61
C THR A 53 13.99 -1.60 0.87
N VAL A 54 15.11 -2.33 0.97
CA VAL A 54 15.11 -3.76 1.33
C VAL A 54 14.31 -4.01 2.61
N LYS A 55 14.50 -3.16 3.62
CA LYS A 55 13.80 -3.24 4.90
C LYS A 55 12.28 -3.15 4.72
N GLN A 56 11.79 -2.20 3.91
CA GLN A 56 10.36 -2.10 3.63
C GLN A 56 9.83 -3.36 2.94
N ILE A 57 10.54 -3.91 1.94
CA ILE A 57 10.12 -5.16 1.29
C ILE A 57 10.04 -6.29 2.32
N MET A 58 11.03 -6.38 3.22
CA MET A 58 11.02 -7.37 4.29
C MET A 58 9.84 -7.19 5.23
N GLU A 59 9.57 -5.96 5.68
CA GLU A 59 8.44 -5.63 6.57
C GLU A 59 7.09 -5.96 5.90
N PHE A 60 6.91 -5.61 4.62
CA PHE A 60 5.66 -5.87 3.90
C PHE A 60 5.42 -7.35 3.60
N ASN A 61 6.47 -8.13 3.43
CA ASN A 61 6.38 -9.56 3.10
C ASN A 61 6.70 -10.49 4.28
N ARG A 62 6.98 -9.91 5.46
CA ARG A 62 7.42 -10.63 6.67
C ARG A 62 8.62 -11.55 6.39
N ILE A 63 9.58 -11.06 5.60
CA ILE A 63 10.79 -11.81 5.26
C ILE A 63 11.83 -11.53 6.33
N THR A 64 12.23 -12.58 7.04
CA THR A 64 13.35 -12.55 7.98
C THR A 64 14.66 -12.90 7.29
N ASP A 65 14.61 -13.87 6.38
CA ASP A 65 15.79 -14.47 5.75
C ASP A 65 15.90 -14.09 4.27
N ILE A 66 16.68 -13.05 4.01
CA ILE A 66 16.94 -12.53 2.66
C ILE A 66 17.70 -13.55 1.80
N THR A 67 18.56 -14.34 2.43
CA THR A 67 19.42 -15.34 1.78
C THR A 67 18.63 -16.54 1.27
N ASN A 68 17.44 -16.80 1.81
CA ASN A 68 16.59 -17.92 1.42
C ASN A 68 15.41 -17.46 0.53
N LEU A 69 15.61 -16.38 -0.24
CA LEU A 69 14.60 -15.89 -1.16
C LEU A 69 14.43 -16.86 -2.33
N LYS A 70 13.29 -17.55 -2.36
CA LYS A 70 13.01 -18.56 -3.39
C LYS A 70 12.52 -17.90 -4.69
N PRO A 71 13.05 -18.29 -5.86
CA PRO A 71 12.48 -17.86 -7.14
C PRO A 71 11.03 -18.34 -7.25
N GLY A 72 10.18 -17.50 -7.82
CA GLY A 72 8.73 -17.68 -7.89
C GLY A 72 7.95 -17.04 -6.73
N THR A 73 8.63 -16.56 -5.69
CA THR A 73 8.00 -15.83 -4.58
C THR A 73 7.43 -14.50 -5.09
N LYS A 74 6.21 -14.16 -4.69
CA LYS A 74 5.62 -12.84 -4.96
C LYS A 74 5.95 -11.90 -3.80
N LEU A 75 6.64 -10.82 -4.11
CA LEU A 75 6.97 -9.77 -3.15
C LEU A 75 6.08 -8.56 -3.38
N LYS A 76 5.38 -8.16 -2.33
CA LYS A 76 4.67 -6.90 -2.24
C LYS A 76 5.69 -5.78 -2.05
N VAL A 77 5.80 -4.92 -3.05
CA VAL A 77 6.69 -3.77 -3.06
C VAL A 77 5.85 -2.51 -3.04
N LYS A 78 6.14 -1.60 -2.11
CA LYS A 78 5.44 -0.33 -1.98
C LYS A 78 6.24 0.76 -2.69
N VAL A 79 5.82 1.17 -3.89
CA VAL A 79 6.49 2.22 -4.66
C VAL A 79 5.89 3.58 -4.32
N ASN A 80 6.72 4.62 -4.27
CA ASN A 80 6.22 5.98 -4.25
C ASN A 80 6.16 6.43 -5.70
N GLY A 81 4.94 6.64 -6.22
CA GLY A 81 4.73 7.18 -7.57
C GLY A 81 4.96 8.68 -7.64
#